data_AF-A0A514C2Y5-F1
#
_entry.id   AF-A0A514C2Y5-F1
#
_cell.length_a   1.000
_cell.length_b   1.000
_cell.length_c   1.000
_cell.angle_alpha   90.00
_cell.angle_beta   90.00
_cell.angle_gamma   90.00
#
_symmetry.space_group_name_H-M   'P 1'
#
loop_
_entity.id
_entity.type
_entity.pdbx_description
1 polymer ?
#
loop_
_entity_poly.entity_id
_entity_poly.type
_entity_poly.pdbx_seq_one_letter_code
_entity_poly.pdbx_strand_id
1 'polypeptide(L)'
;MDASSDIPPTGPAAGLEAVFADMRPALMRRARAMGVGEDAEDVVQDVWLKIRHAEGPIANPQAYLLRMVYTAVLDRRRGMRRTAARDAAWQSPANLPEDSVESADAERRLIAAQTLAEVQARLDAIGDPAAALFRRHRIDGVTQRELAVEFGMGLSTVEKHLRRVYAAILDLSGDRA
;
A
#
# COMPACT_ATOMS: atom_id res chain seq x y z
N MET A 1 15.08 5.26 -47.83
CA MET A 1 14.18 6.38 -47.49
C MET A 1 12.83 5.80 -47.19
N ASP A 2 12.58 5.45 -45.93
CA ASP A 2 11.47 6.06 -45.20
C ASP A 2 11.77 5.87 -43.72
N ALA A 3 11.92 6.98 -43.02
CA ALA A 3 12.29 7.00 -41.62
C ALA A 3 11.04 6.65 -40.80
N SER A 4 11.14 5.60 -39.98
CA SER A 4 10.27 5.39 -38.83
C SER A 4 10.32 6.62 -37.94
N SER A 5 9.39 7.54 -38.20
CA SER A 5 9.04 8.65 -37.33
C SER A 5 8.19 8.09 -36.19
N ASP A 6 8.86 7.42 -35.25
CA ASP A 6 8.26 7.01 -33.97
C ASP A 6 8.16 8.26 -33.10
N ILE A 7 7.12 9.06 -33.34
CA ILE A 7 6.81 10.23 -32.52
C ILE A 7 6.31 9.67 -31.18
N PRO A 8 7.02 9.88 -30.05
CA PRO A 8 6.51 9.46 -28.76
C PRO A 8 5.18 10.19 -28.52
N PRO A 9 4.15 9.53 -27.96
CA PRO A 9 2.84 10.15 -27.79
C PRO A 9 2.96 11.36 -26.85
N THR A 10 3.02 12.59 -27.35
CA THR A 10 3.17 13.80 -26.51
C THR A 10 1.85 14.18 -25.85
N GLY A 11 1.39 13.34 -24.93
CA GLY A 11 0.22 13.57 -24.08
C GLY A 11 0.55 13.40 -22.58
N PRO A 12 -0.37 13.74 -21.68
CA PRO A 12 -0.19 13.57 -20.23
C PRO A 12 0.14 12.12 -19.83
N ALA A 13 -0.31 11.14 -20.63
CA ALA A 13 0.07 9.74 -20.50
C ALA A 13 1.59 9.49 -20.68
N ALA A 14 2.25 10.11 -21.67
CA ALA A 14 3.71 9.96 -21.81
C ALA A 14 4.50 10.62 -20.68
N GLY A 15 3.98 11.71 -20.11
CA GLY A 15 4.58 12.30 -18.90
C GLY A 15 4.51 11.34 -17.72
N LEU A 16 3.36 10.69 -17.51
CA LEU A 16 3.17 9.71 -16.45
C LEU A 16 4.02 8.44 -16.66
N GLU A 17 4.12 7.97 -17.91
CA GLU A 17 4.95 6.81 -18.27
C GLU A 17 6.43 7.07 -18.01
N ALA A 18 6.93 8.26 -18.33
CA ALA A 18 8.32 8.64 -18.04
C ALA A 18 8.60 8.68 -16.53
N VAL A 19 7.68 9.26 -15.74
CA VAL A 19 7.81 9.26 -14.27
C VAL A 19 7.73 7.85 -13.70
N PHE A 20 6.89 6.98 -14.26
CA PHE A 20 6.84 5.58 -13.87
C PHE A 20 8.17 4.87 -14.12
N ALA A 21 8.78 5.06 -15.30
CA ALA A 21 10.04 4.44 -15.64
C ALA A 21 11.16 4.83 -14.65
N ASP A 22 11.25 6.12 -14.31
CA ASP A 22 12.19 6.64 -13.31
C ASP A 22 11.90 6.08 -11.91
N MET A 23 10.63 6.01 -11.52
CA MET A 23 10.22 5.53 -10.20
C MET A 23 10.17 4.00 -10.07
N ARG A 24 10.31 3.22 -11.15
CA ARG A 24 10.11 1.75 -11.13
C ARG A 24 10.88 1.06 -10.00
N PRO A 25 12.16 1.37 -9.72
CA PRO A 25 12.88 0.75 -8.59
C PRO A 25 12.27 1.10 -7.23
N ALA A 26 11.79 2.34 -7.05
CA ALA A 26 11.13 2.77 -5.81
C ALA A 26 9.76 2.11 -5.64
N LEU A 27 8.98 1.96 -6.73
CA LEU A 27 7.71 1.24 -6.74
C LEU A 27 7.89 -0.24 -6.40
N MET A 28 8.92 -0.90 -6.95
CA MET A 28 9.29 -2.28 -6.62
C MET A 28 9.67 -2.42 -5.14
N ARG A 29 10.55 -1.55 -4.62
CA ARG A 29 10.90 -1.54 -3.19
C ARG A 29 9.67 -1.34 -2.31
N ARG A 30 8.78 -0.43 -2.71
CA ARG A 30 7.53 -0.15 -1.99
C ARG A 30 6.62 -1.38 -1.96
N ALA A 31 6.44 -2.06 -3.07
CA ALA A 31 5.68 -3.30 -3.15
C ALA A 31 6.29 -4.38 -2.23
N ARG A 32 7.61 -4.65 -2.34
CA ARG A 32 8.31 -5.62 -1.48
C ARG A 32 8.17 -5.30 0.01
N ALA A 33 8.35 -4.04 0.39
CA ALA A 33 8.16 -3.59 1.78
C ALA A 33 6.72 -3.75 2.28
N MET A 34 5.74 -3.85 1.37
CA MET A 34 4.35 -4.20 1.68
C MET A 34 4.10 -5.72 1.62
N GLY A 35 5.14 -6.55 1.66
CA GLY A 35 5.03 -7.99 1.89
C GLY A 35 4.50 -8.80 0.71
N VAL A 36 4.59 -8.29 -0.53
CA VAL A 36 4.30 -9.08 -1.74
C VAL A 36 5.51 -9.85 -2.28
N GLY A 37 6.70 -9.70 -1.69
CA GLY A 37 7.86 -10.56 -1.99
C GLY A 37 8.19 -10.62 -3.49
N GLU A 38 8.15 -11.83 -4.05
CA GLU A 38 8.40 -12.11 -5.48
C GLU A 38 7.32 -11.54 -6.40
N ASP A 39 6.08 -11.42 -5.94
CA ASP A 39 4.95 -10.85 -6.69
C ASP A 39 5.05 -9.33 -6.89
N ALA A 40 6.09 -8.69 -6.36
CA ALA A 40 6.28 -7.25 -6.52
C ALA A 40 6.37 -6.83 -8.00
N GLU A 41 6.93 -7.69 -8.87
CA GLU A 41 7.02 -7.42 -10.30
C GLU A 41 5.65 -7.40 -10.96
N ASP A 42 4.81 -8.41 -10.69
CA ASP A 42 3.41 -8.47 -11.15
C ASP A 42 2.64 -7.21 -10.74
N VAL A 43 2.77 -6.80 -9.47
CA VAL A 43 2.08 -5.62 -8.95
C VAL A 43 2.48 -4.36 -9.70
N VAL A 44 3.77 -4.17 -9.95
CA VAL A 44 4.27 -3.00 -10.67
C VAL A 44 3.88 -3.05 -12.15
N GLN A 45 3.83 -4.23 -12.75
CA GLN A 45 3.35 -4.44 -14.10
C GLN A 45 1.83 -4.16 -14.24
N ASP A 46 1.01 -4.58 -13.28
CA ASP A 46 -0.41 -4.25 -13.24
C ASP A 46 -0.63 -2.73 -13.19
N VAL A 47 0.19 -2.03 -12.41
CA VAL A 47 0.16 -0.56 -12.36
C VAL A 47 0.56 0.04 -13.71
N TRP A 48 1.60 -0.47 -14.35
CA TRP A 48 1.99 -0.05 -15.70
C TRP A 48 0.82 -0.14 -16.68
N LEU A 49 0.13 -1.28 -16.72
CA LEU A 49 -1.02 -1.48 -17.62
C LEU A 49 -2.16 -0.50 -17.33
N LYS A 50 -2.41 -0.18 -16.05
CA LYS A 50 -3.44 0.80 -15.67
C LYS A 50 -3.09 2.22 -16.07
N ILE A 51 -1.84 2.64 -15.91
CA ILE A 51 -1.45 4.02 -16.22
C ILE A 51 -1.44 4.34 -17.71
N ARG A 52 -1.25 3.32 -18.57
CA ARG A 52 -1.36 3.44 -20.03
C ARG A 52 -2.76 3.87 -20.50
N HIS A 53 -3.76 3.68 -19.65
CA HIS A 53 -5.15 4.05 -19.89
C HIS A 53 -5.62 5.18 -18.96
N ALA A 54 -4.70 5.85 -18.27
CA ALA A 54 -5.06 6.95 -17.38
C ALA A 54 -5.40 8.21 -18.20
N GLU A 55 -6.55 8.80 -17.91
CA GLU A 55 -7.05 10.01 -18.58
C GLU A 55 -6.90 11.25 -17.69
N GLY A 56 -6.61 12.39 -18.34
CA GLY A 56 -6.61 13.72 -17.72
C GLY A 56 -5.27 14.17 -17.12
N PRO A 57 -5.20 15.43 -16.66
CA PRO A 57 -4.01 15.98 -16.03
C PRO A 57 -3.85 15.43 -14.61
N ILE A 58 -2.74 14.75 -14.35
CA ILE A 58 -2.37 14.28 -13.01
C ILE A 58 -1.44 15.31 -12.37
N ALA A 59 -1.95 16.05 -11.40
CA ALA A 59 -1.22 17.15 -10.75
C ALA A 59 0.05 16.68 -10.02
N ASN A 60 0.05 15.47 -9.45
CA ASN A 60 1.22 14.87 -8.82
C ASN A 60 1.39 13.40 -9.26
N PRO A 61 2.14 13.15 -10.35
CA PRO A 61 2.38 11.81 -10.88
C PRO A 61 3.02 10.86 -9.86
N GLN A 62 3.97 11.33 -9.07
CA GLN A 62 4.69 10.48 -8.11
C GLN A 62 3.77 9.94 -7.01
N ALA A 63 2.98 10.82 -6.40
CA ALA A 63 2.01 10.45 -5.37
C ALA A 63 0.92 9.52 -5.94
N TYR A 64 0.51 9.77 -7.18
CA TYR A 64 -0.44 8.92 -7.89
C TYR A 64 0.09 7.50 -8.11
N LEU A 65 1.33 7.34 -8.57
CA LEU A 65 1.95 6.03 -8.80
C LEU A 65 2.15 5.24 -7.51
N LEU A 66 2.60 5.89 -6.44
CA LEU A 66 2.73 5.27 -5.12
C LEU A 66 1.36 4.80 -4.59
N ARG A 67 0.30 5.58 -4.83
CA ARG A 67 -1.07 5.20 -4.49
C ARG A 67 -1.54 4.01 -5.33
N MET A 68 -1.25 3.98 -6.62
CA MET A 68 -1.61 2.87 -7.50
C MET A 68 -0.96 1.55 -7.09
N VAL A 69 0.33 1.56 -6.77
CA VAL A 69 1.03 0.38 -6.22
C VAL A 69 0.43 -0.04 -4.89
N TYR A 70 0.14 0.90 -4.00
CA TYR A 70 -0.51 0.61 -2.74
C TYR A 70 -1.87 -0.08 -2.92
N THR A 71 -2.72 0.44 -3.80
CA THR A 71 -4.02 -0.16 -4.11
C THR A 71 -3.88 -1.53 -4.75
N ALA A 72 -2.96 -1.70 -5.70
CA ALA A 72 -2.71 -3.00 -6.35
C ALA A 72 -2.27 -4.08 -5.35
N VAL A 73 -1.40 -3.75 -4.40
CA VAL A 73 -1.01 -4.69 -3.34
C VAL A 73 -2.18 -5.05 -2.42
N LEU A 74 -3.02 -4.09 -2.06
CA LEU A 74 -4.21 -4.39 -1.26
C LEU A 74 -5.18 -5.31 -2.01
N ASP A 75 -5.41 -5.06 -3.30
CA ASP A 75 -6.31 -5.87 -4.11
C ASP A 75 -5.79 -7.30 -4.29
N ARG A 76 -4.47 -7.49 -4.46
CA ARG A 76 -3.85 -8.82 -4.50
C ARG A 76 -4.03 -9.55 -3.16
N ARG A 77 -3.75 -8.89 -2.03
CA ARG A 77 -4.00 -9.46 -0.68
C ARG A 77 -5.46 -9.87 -0.48
N ARG A 78 -6.42 -9.09 -0.99
CA ARG A 78 -7.85 -9.45 -0.98
C ARG A 78 -8.12 -10.71 -1.81
N GLY A 79 -7.55 -10.79 -3.02
CA GLY A 79 -7.68 -11.95 -3.91
C GLY A 79 -7.11 -13.22 -3.30
N MET A 80 -5.93 -13.13 -2.70
CA MET A 80 -5.30 -14.24 -1.96
C MET A 80 -6.17 -14.68 -0.79
N ARG A 81 -6.72 -13.77 0.01
CA ARG A 81 -7.63 -14.15 1.10
C ARG A 81 -8.93 -14.80 0.63
N ARG A 82 -9.54 -14.32 -0.47
CA ARG A 82 -10.72 -14.98 -1.07
C ARG A 82 -10.40 -16.36 -1.61
N THR A 83 -9.18 -16.57 -2.09
CA THR A 83 -8.71 -17.87 -2.56
C THR A 83 -8.38 -18.78 -1.38
N ALA A 84 -7.63 -18.30 -0.39
CA ALA A 84 -7.37 -19.00 0.87
C ALA A 84 -8.64 -19.32 1.67
N ALA A 85 -9.68 -18.49 1.63
CA ALA A 85 -10.97 -18.79 2.27
C ALA A 85 -11.74 -19.90 1.52
N ARG A 86 -11.50 -20.07 0.21
CA ARG A 86 -11.99 -21.23 -0.56
C ARG A 86 -11.11 -22.46 -0.35
N ASP A 87 -9.80 -22.25 -0.21
CA ASP A 87 -8.79 -23.28 -0.07
C ASP A 87 -8.52 -23.68 1.39
N ALA A 88 -9.18 -23.06 2.38
CA ALA A 88 -9.12 -23.41 3.80
C ALA A 88 -9.71 -24.81 4.10
N ALA A 89 -10.18 -25.53 3.08
CA ALA A 89 -10.36 -26.97 3.12
C ALA A 89 -9.03 -27.76 3.09
N TRP A 90 -7.90 -27.13 2.76
CA TRP A 90 -6.58 -27.76 2.61
C TRP A 90 -5.43 -26.80 2.99
N GLN A 91 -4.98 -26.92 4.24
CA GLN A 91 -3.61 -26.64 4.75
C GLN A 91 -3.24 -25.22 5.25
N SER A 92 -2.37 -25.28 6.27
CA SER A 92 -1.91 -24.25 7.21
C SER A 92 -0.88 -23.27 6.61
N PRO A 93 -0.85 -21.97 7.02
CA PRO A 93 0.10 -21.01 6.47
C PRO A 93 1.50 -21.17 7.09
N ALA A 94 2.45 -21.59 6.28
CA ALA A 94 3.87 -21.64 6.63
C ALA A 94 4.63 -20.44 6.03
N ASN A 95 5.45 -19.83 6.89
CA ASN A 95 6.70 -19.09 6.63
C ASN A 95 6.66 -17.72 5.94
N LEU A 96 6.85 -16.67 6.75
CA LEU A 96 7.49 -15.43 6.28
C LEU A 96 9.01 -15.69 6.17
N PRO A 97 9.67 -15.36 5.05
CA PRO A 97 11.13 -15.40 4.99
C PRO A 97 11.73 -14.28 5.85
N GLU A 98 12.53 -14.67 6.83
CA GLU A 98 13.42 -13.80 7.60
C GLU A 98 14.77 -13.77 6.88
N ASP A 99 14.95 -12.81 5.96
CA ASP A 99 16.23 -12.64 5.27
C ASP A 99 17.09 -11.56 5.94
N SER A 100 18.28 -12.01 6.32
CA SER A 100 19.37 -11.33 7.00
C SER A 100 20.07 -10.27 6.14
N VAL A 101 20.28 -9.06 6.68
CA VAL A 101 21.28 -8.09 6.18
C VAL A 101 22.00 -7.40 7.36
N GLU A 102 23.30 -7.19 7.24
CA GLU A 102 24.25 -6.82 8.31
C GLU A 102 24.20 -5.35 8.79
N SER A 103 24.53 -5.18 10.09
CA SER A 103 24.95 -3.98 10.87
C SER A 103 24.29 -2.60 10.60
N ALA A 104 24.32 -2.06 9.37
CA ALA A 104 23.54 -0.85 8.99
C ALA A 104 22.02 -1.07 9.09
N ASP A 105 21.65 -2.33 9.24
CA ASP A 105 20.32 -2.86 9.37
C ASP A 105 19.86 -2.89 10.84
N ALA A 106 20.78 -2.97 11.81
CA ALA A 106 20.43 -3.01 13.23
C ALA A 106 19.89 -1.67 13.74
N GLU A 107 20.53 -0.56 13.36
CA GLU A 107 20.03 0.79 13.68
C GLU A 107 18.68 1.05 13.01
N ARG A 108 18.53 0.69 11.73
CA ARG A 108 17.26 0.79 11.00
C ARG A 108 16.16 -0.08 11.62
N ARG A 109 16.49 -1.31 12.04
CA ARG A 109 15.56 -2.20 12.76
C ARG A 109 15.18 -1.65 14.12
N LEU A 110 16.12 -1.06 14.85
CA LEU A 110 15.84 -0.41 16.13
C LEU A 110 14.91 0.80 15.95
N ILE A 111 15.21 1.68 14.99
CA ILE A 111 14.35 2.84 14.65
C ILE A 111 12.96 2.37 14.22
N ALA A 112 12.88 1.32 13.39
CA ALA A 112 11.61 0.75 12.96
C ALA A 112 10.83 0.15 14.14
N ALA A 113 11.49 -0.58 15.05
CA ALA A 113 10.87 -1.16 16.24
C ALA A 113 10.37 -0.07 17.21
N GLN A 114 11.16 0.98 17.44
CA GLN A 114 10.75 2.13 18.25
C GLN A 114 9.56 2.86 17.64
N THR A 115 9.60 3.12 16.33
CA THR A 115 8.49 3.75 15.59
C THR A 115 7.24 2.88 15.65
N LEU A 116 7.37 1.55 15.52
CA LEU A 116 6.26 0.63 15.65
C LEU A 116 5.66 0.64 17.06
N ALA A 117 6.49 0.63 18.10
CA ALA A 117 6.05 0.70 19.50
C ALA A 117 5.29 2.00 19.79
N GLU A 118 5.75 3.13 19.23
CA GLU A 118 5.10 4.43 19.37
C GLU A 118 3.74 4.48 18.66
N VAL A 119 3.67 3.97 17.43
CA VAL A 119 2.40 3.82 16.70
C VAL A 119 1.44 2.92 17.48
N GLN A 120 1.93 1.80 18.02
CA GLN A 120 1.12 0.88 18.81
C GLN A 120 0.57 1.57 20.06
N ALA A 121 1.40 2.29 20.81
CA ALA A 121 0.97 3.02 21.99
C ALA A 121 -0.12 4.07 21.68
N ARG A 122 -0.02 4.76 20.53
CA ARG A 122 -1.08 5.70 20.09
C ARG A 122 -2.36 4.97 19.71
N LEU A 123 -2.28 3.85 19.00
CA LEU A 123 -3.44 3.03 18.68
C LEU A 123 -4.14 2.52 19.95
N ASP A 124 -3.36 2.13 20.96
CA ASP A 124 -3.89 1.68 22.27
C ASP A 124 -4.56 2.84 23.02
N ALA A 125 -3.96 4.04 23.01
CA ALA A 125 -4.54 5.23 23.63
C ALA A 125 -5.84 5.70 22.95
N ILE A 126 -5.98 5.47 21.64
CA ILE A 126 -7.22 5.72 20.89
C ILE A 126 -8.30 4.71 21.31
N GLY A 127 -7.91 3.45 21.52
CA GLY A 127 -8.80 2.36 21.88
C GLY A 127 -9.72 1.89 20.75
N ASP A 128 -10.50 0.87 21.06
CA ASP A 128 -11.50 0.32 20.16
C ASP A 128 -12.76 1.20 20.06
N PRO A 129 -13.50 1.16 18.93
CA PRO A 129 -13.29 0.29 17.76
C PRO A 129 -12.29 0.83 16.73
N ALA A 130 -11.71 2.02 16.94
CA ALA A 130 -10.94 2.71 15.92
C ALA A 130 -9.64 1.96 15.54
N ALA A 131 -8.94 1.42 16.52
CA ALA A 131 -7.72 0.65 16.31
C ALA A 131 -8.00 -0.65 15.52
N ALA A 132 -9.07 -1.38 15.87
CA ALA A 132 -9.50 -2.56 15.13
C ALA A 132 -9.90 -2.24 13.68
N LEU A 133 -10.69 -1.17 13.47
CA LEU A 133 -11.06 -0.70 12.13
C LEU A 133 -9.83 -0.34 11.28
N PHE A 134 -8.87 0.37 11.87
CA PHE A 134 -7.63 0.71 11.19
C PHE A 134 -6.82 -0.53 10.80
N ARG A 135 -6.62 -1.48 11.71
CA ARG A 135 -5.89 -2.73 11.40
C ARG A 135 -6.57 -3.48 10.26
N ARG A 136 -7.88 -3.71 10.34
CA ARG A 136 -8.61 -4.44 9.28
C ARG A 136 -8.62 -3.69 7.95
N HIS A 137 -8.74 -2.37 7.98
CA HIS A 137 -8.68 -1.58 6.75
C HIS A 137 -7.27 -1.57 6.13
N ARG A 138 -6.23 -1.33 6.95
CA ARG A 138 -4.88 -0.98 6.50
C ARG A 138 -3.98 -2.19 6.31
N ILE A 139 -4.15 -3.22 7.14
CA ILE A 139 -3.39 -4.48 7.13
C ILE A 139 -4.20 -5.53 6.37
N ASP A 140 -5.48 -5.66 6.71
CA ASP A 140 -6.35 -6.66 6.08
C ASP A 140 -6.98 -6.20 4.76
N GLY A 141 -6.82 -4.93 4.41
CA GLY A 141 -7.35 -4.38 3.18
C GLY A 141 -8.87 -4.39 3.12
N VAL A 142 -9.60 -4.66 4.21
CA VAL A 142 -11.07 -4.69 4.21
C VAL A 142 -11.60 -3.29 3.87
N THR A 143 -12.59 -3.18 2.98
CA THR A 143 -13.13 -1.86 2.60
C THR A 143 -13.92 -1.24 3.75
N GLN A 144 -14.01 0.09 3.78
CA GLN A 144 -14.78 0.80 4.80
C GLN A 144 -16.28 0.40 4.79
N ARG A 145 -16.80 0.04 3.62
CA ARG A 145 -18.18 -0.46 3.46
C ARG A 145 -18.37 -1.84 4.09
N GLU A 146 -17.43 -2.76 3.86
CA GLU A 146 -17.46 -4.08 4.52
C GLU A 146 -17.27 -3.95 6.04
N LEU A 147 -16.40 -3.05 6.49
CA LEU A 147 -16.23 -2.74 7.90
C LEU A 147 -17.51 -2.18 8.54
N ALA A 148 -18.22 -1.30 7.84
CA ALA A 148 -19.48 -0.75 8.32
C ALA A 148 -20.51 -1.86 8.58
N VAL A 149 -20.64 -2.81 7.65
CA VAL A 149 -21.53 -3.97 7.80
C VAL A 149 -21.07 -4.85 8.96
N GLU A 150 -19.79 -5.20 9.02
CA GLU A 150 -19.30 -6.15 10.02
C GLU A 150 -19.33 -5.63 11.46
N PHE A 151 -18.99 -4.35 11.66
CA PHE A 151 -19.02 -3.73 12.97
C PHE A 151 -20.42 -3.22 13.36
N GLY A 152 -21.42 -3.34 12.46
CA GLY A 152 -22.78 -2.83 12.70
C GLY A 152 -22.84 -1.31 12.83
N MET A 153 -21.97 -0.58 12.12
CA MET A 153 -21.83 0.87 12.20
C MET A 153 -22.14 1.55 10.87
N GLY A 154 -22.53 2.83 10.89
CA GLY A 154 -22.65 3.63 9.68
C GLY A 154 -21.29 3.90 9.02
N LEU A 155 -21.25 4.02 7.68
CA LEU A 155 -20.02 4.30 6.93
C LEU A 155 -19.30 5.58 7.41
N SER A 156 -20.07 6.64 7.69
CA SER A 156 -19.53 7.90 8.24
C SER A 156 -18.85 7.71 9.61
N THR A 157 -19.38 6.80 10.44
CA THR A 157 -18.76 6.45 11.73
C THR A 157 -17.42 5.75 11.52
N VAL A 158 -17.35 4.79 10.59
CA VAL A 158 -16.09 4.12 10.22
C VAL A 158 -15.06 5.13 9.72
N GLU A 159 -15.45 6.03 8.81
CA GLU A 159 -14.58 7.10 8.30
C GLU A 159 -14.08 8.02 9.42
N LYS A 160 -14.95 8.39 10.37
CA LYS A 160 -14.58 9.22 11.53
C LYS A 160 -13.56 8.53 12.42
N HIS A 161 -13.74 7.23 12.69
CA HIS A 161 -12.77 6.44 13.46
C HIS A 161 -11.42 6.37 12.74
N LEU A 162 -11.41 6.08 11.43
CA LEU A 162 -10.18 6.01 10.64
C LEU A 162 -9.47 7.36 10.57
N ARG A 163 -10.21 8.47 10.41
CA ARG A 163 -9.65 9.82 10.40
C ARG A 163 -8.96 10.16 11.73
N ARG A 164 -9.57 9.78 12.86
CA ARG A 164 -8.97 9.96 14.19
C ARG A 164 -7.65 9.21 14.31
N VAL A 165 -7.58 7.99 13.78
CA VAL A 165 -6.34 7.20 13.77
C VAL A 165 -5.27 7.83 12.87
N TYR A 166 -5.63 8.23 11.65
CA TYR A 166 -4.66 8.86 10.74
C TYR A 166 -4.09 10.17 11.29
N ALA A 167 -4.91 11.00 11.93
CA ALA A 167 -4.45 12.22 12.58
C ALA A 167 -3.40 11.91 13.66
N ALA A 168 -3.72 10.99 14.58
CA ALA A 168 -2.81 10.61 15.65
C ALA A 168 -1.48 10.00 15.17
N ILE A 169 -1.48 9.31 14.02
CA ILE A 169 -0.24 8.76 13.42
C ILE A 169 0.55 9.85 12.68
N LEU A 170 -0.11 10.78 12.00
CA LEU A 170 0.57 11.87 11.30
C LEU A 170 1.29 12.82 12.27
N ASP A 171 0.72 13.06 13.45
CA ASP A 171 1.36 13.87 14.50
C ASP A 171 2.74 13.29 14.91
N LEU A 172 2.91 11.96 14.90
CA LEU A 172 4.21 11.30 15.17
C LEU A 172 5.27 11.55 14.08
N SER A 173 4.83 11.90 12.88
CA SER A 173 5.68 12.16 11.73
C SER A 173 6.12 13.63 11.71
N GLY A 174 5.33 14.53 12.30
CA GLY A 174 5.61 15.96 12.41
C GLY A 174 6.62 16.31 13.51
N ASP A 175 6.61 15.59 14.64
CA ASP A 175 7.54 15.80 15.76
C ASP A 175 9.02 15.44 15.45
N ARG A 176 9.30 14.89 14.26
CA ARG A 176 10.64 14.46 13.82
C ARG A 176 11.26 15.34 12.73
N ALA A 177 10.61 16.43 12.33
CA ALA A 177 11.10 17.38 11.31
C ALA A 177 11.62 18.68 11.97
#